data_AF-A0A8C3AW21-F1
#
_entry.id   AF-A0A8C3AW21-F1
#
_cell.length_a   1.000
_cell.length_b   1.000
_cell.length_c   1.000
_cell.angle_alpha   90.00
_cell.angle_beta   90.00
_cell.angle_gamma   90.00
#
_symmetry.space_group_name_H-M   'P 1'
#
loop_
_entity.id
_entity.type
_entity.pdbx_description
1 polymer ?
#
loop_
_entity_poly.entity_id
_entity_poly.type
_entity_poly.pdbx_seq_one_letter_code
_entity_poly.pdbx_strand_id
1 'polypeptide(L)'
;VGFEPEGRISHPYLCIDFRTLHSERVHRLLSFQRYLHSSRLLRGVPQQIPLHILDEDYTGQARCMLEKVGNWNFDIFLFDRLTNGNSLITLTFHLLNQYGLVELFQLDMVKLWRFLVMVQEDYHSDNPYHNAIHAADVTQAMYCYMREPMLAKSLTSCDILLGLLAAATHDLDHPGVNQPFLIKTDHYLATLYRNTSVLENHHWKSAVGLLRETGLFSHLPAEDSLNMERELGSLILATDISRQNDYLSRFRRHLDQENLCLSNASHRHFILQMALKCADICNPCRPWELSKRWSEKVTEEFFQQGDIEKKHKLEVSPLYDREINTVGNIQIGFMTHVAEPLFAEWTRFSDTRLSQTMLGYMGLNKASWSGLQQEQTSVSKEAEAEEDTFLVF
;
A
#
# COMPACT_ATOMS: atom_id res chain seq x y z
N VAL A 1 26.04 29.48 -50.22
CA VAL A 1 25.65 30.87 -49.94
C VAL A 1 24.13 30.87 -49.94
N GLY A 2 23.36 30.94 -48.87
CA GLY A 2 23.51 31.27 -47.46
C GLY A 2 22.05 31.34 -46.98
N PHE A 3 21.65 30.50 -46.03
CA PHE A 3 20.29 30.45 -45.49
C PHE A 3 20.13 31.53 -44.41
N GLU A 4 19.09 32.36 -44.50
CA GLU A 4 18.59 33.17 -43.39
C GLU A 4 17.41 32.45 -42.71
N PRO A 5 17.33 32.41 -41.37
CA PRO A 5 16.13 32.01 -40.66
C PRO A 5 15.35 33.21 -40.09
N GLU A 6 14.04 33.19 -40.32
CA GLU A 6 13.05 34.10 -39.75
C GLU A 6 12.90 33.94 -38.23
N GLY A 7 12.70 35.09 -37.56
CA GLY A 7 12.63 35.23 -36.12
C GLY A 7 11.37 34.66 -35.49
N ARG A 8 11.53 34.11 -34.27
CA ARG A 8 10.41 33.82 -33.36
C ARG A 8 10.33 34.87 -32.26
N ILE A 9 9.09 35.28 -32.09
CA ILE A 9 8.54 36.33 -31.24
C ILE A 9 8.74 35.99 -29.77
N SER A 10 9.33 36.95 -29.06
CA SER A 10 9.39 37.06 -27.60
C SER A 10 8.11 37.69 -27.05
N HIS A 11 7.57 37.14 -25.96
CA HIS A 11 6.61 37.83 -25.09
C HIS A 11 7.06 37.75 -23.61
N PRO A 12 6.70 38.76 -22.80
CA PRO A 12 7.45 39.24 -21.63
C PRO A 12 6.71 38.97 -20.30
N TYR A 13 7.20 39.58 -19.20
CA TYR A 13 6.75 39.52 -17.80
C TYR A 13 7.34 38.31 -17.02
N LEU A 14 8.11 38.42 -15.94
CA LEU A 14 8.35 39.48 -14.96
C LEU A 14 9.77 39.35 -14.36
N CYS A 15 10.38 40.50 -14.08
CA CYS A 15 11.58 40.72 -13.27
C CYS A 15 11.16 41.07 -11.83
N ILE A 16 11.93 40.69 -10.80
CA ILE A 16 12.16 41.33 -9.47
C ILE A 16 13.13 40.40 -8.69
N ASP A 17 14.43 40.69 -8.62
CA ASP A 17 15.21 41.49 -7.64
C ASP A 17 15.57 40.74 -6.33
N PHE A 18 16.88 40.61 -6.11
CA PHE A 18 17.54 39.88 -5.04
C PHE A 18 18.14 40.86 -4.03
N ARG A 19 17.55 41.01 -2.83
CA ARG A 19 18.26 41.55 -1.65
C ARG A 19 17.79 40.94 -0.32
N THR A 20 18.68 40.11 0.23
CA THR A 20 19.21 40.09 1.61
C THR A 20 18.29 40.42 2.80
N LEU A 21 18.21 39.49 3.77
CA LEU A 21 18.53 39.75 5.18
C LEU A 21 18.71 38.44 5.98
N HIS A 22 19.81 38.40 6.74
CA HIS A 22 20.14 37.42 7.79
C HIS A 22 19.18 37.52 8.99
N SER A 23 18.90 36.40 9.66
CA SER A 23 19.19 36.16 11.10
C SER A 23 18.48 34.88 11.58
N GLU A 24 19.25 33.85 11.93
CA GLU A 24 19.38 33.27 13.28
C GLU A 24 18.71 31.90 13.47
N ARG A 25 19.59 30.93 13.78
CA ARG A 25 19.33 29.53 14.10
C ARG A 25 18.79 29.42 15.52
N VAL A 26 17.78 28.58 15.72
CA VAL A 26 17.54 27.93 17.00
C VAL A 26 17.36 26.43 16.76
N HIS A 27 18.40 25.65 17.07
CA HIS A 27 18.35 24.20 17.15
C HIS A 27 17.49 23.77 18.35
N ARG A 28 16.47 22.94 18.13
CA ARG A 28 15.87 22.12 19.18
C ARG A 28 16.15 20.65 18.92
N LEU A 29 17.05 20.13 19.75
CA LEU A 29 17.39 18.72 19.94
C LEU A 29 16.19 17.97 20.54
N LEU A 30 15.61 17.03 19.81
CA LEU A 30 14.88 15.87 20.36
C LEU A 30 14.95 14.70 19.35
N SER A 31 16.07 14.00 19.32
CA SER A 31 16.17 12.68 18.67
C SER A 31 17.35 11.84 19.22
N PHE A 32 17.39 11.68 20.55
CA PHE A 32 18.30 10.71 21.18
C PHE A 32 17.55 9.40 21.45
N GLN A 33 17.37 8.58 20.40
CA GLN A 33 17.10 7.14 20.57
C GLN A 33 17.29 6.26 19.31
N ARG A 34 17.65 6.83 18.14
CA ARG A 34 17.88 6.02 16.91
C ARG A 34 19.29 5.45 16.73
N TYR A 35 20.21 5.66 17.68
CA TYR A 35 21.66 5.40 17.43
C TYR A 35 22.24 4.12 18.05
N LEU A 36 21.44 3.13 18.44
CA LEU A 36 21.95 1.93 19.13
C LEU A 36 21.79 0.58 18.42
N HIS A 37 21.32 0.52 17.17
CA HIS A 37 21.24 -0.77 16.44
C HIS A 37 22.19 -0.95 15.26
N SER A 38 22.99 0.05 14.88
CA SER A 38 23.93 -0.06 13.75
C SER A 38 25.38 -0.22 14.20
N SER A 39 25.70 -1.24 14.98
CA SER A 39 27.10 -1.63 15.23
C SER A 39 27.28 -3.12 15.53
N ARG A 40 27.18 -3.95 14.48
CA ARG A 40 27.86 -5.24 14.42
C ARG A 40 28.52 -5.42 13.05
N LEU A 41 29.74 -4.90 12.93
CA LEU A 41 30.61 -5.16 11.79
C LEU A 41 31.34 -6.51 11.96
N LEU A 42 31.09 -7.40 11.01
CA LEU A 42 32.04 -8.21 10.22
C LEU A 42 33.25 -8.84 10.93
N ARG A 43 33.22 -10.18 11.04
CA ARG A 43 34.41 -11.04 10.90
C ARG A 43 34.02 -12.38 10.26
N GLY A 44 34.41 -12.57 9.00
CA GLY A 44 34.29 -13.85 8.28
C GLY A 44 34.60 -13.67 6.80
N VAL A 45 35.61 -14.39 6.30
CA VAL A 45 36.17 -14.34 4.94
C VAL A 45 35.10 -14.59 3.86
N PRO A 46 35.02 -13.79 2.76
CA PRO A 46 34.10 -14.10 1.67
C PRO A 46 34.72 -15.19 0.77
N GLN A 47 34.07 -16.36 0.73
CA GLN A 47 34.21 -17.26 -0.42
C GLN A 47 33.57 -16.56 -1.62
N GLN A 48 34.38 -16.32 -2.66
CA GLN A 48 33.91 -15.76 -3.93
C GLN A 48 33.00 -16.76 -4.63
N ILE A 49 31.69 -16.49 -4.60
CA ILE A 49 30.73 -17.07 -5.54
C ILE A 49 30.67 -16.12 -6.75
N PRO A 50 30.76 -16.60 -8.00
CA PRO A 50 30.71 -15.72 -9.16
C PRO A 50 29.27 -15.23 -9.37
N LEU A 51 28.99 -13.97 -8.97
CA LEU A 51 27.65 -13.36 -8.98
C LEU A 51 27.29 -12.56 -10.25
N HIS A 52 28.20 -12.45 -11.24
CA HIS A 52 28.04 -11.43 -12.29
C HIS A 52 27.22 -11.84 -13.53
N ILE A 53 26.82 -13.11 -13.69
CA ILE A 53 26.09 -13.56 -14.91
C ILE A 53 24.59 -13.73 -14.66
N LEU A 54 24.16 -13.92 -13.41
CA LEU A 54 22.73 -14.04 -13.08
C LEU A 54 22.04 -12.68 -12.92
N ASP A 55 22.78 -11.59 -12.70
CA ASP A 55 22.20 -10.30 -12.33
C ASP A 55 21.53 -9.56 -13.51
N GLU A 56 22.07 -9.67 -14.73
CA GLU A 56 21.50 -9.01 -15.92
C GLU A 56 20.19 -9.66 -16.39
N ASP A 57 20.08 -11.00 -16.32
CA ASP A 57 18.89 -11.72 -16.78
C ASP A 57 17.68 -11.46 -15.89
N TYR A 58 17.87 -11.47 -14.56
CA TYR A 58 16.79 -11.21 -13.59
C TYR A 58 16.35 -9.73 -13.65
N THR A 59 17.32 -8.81 -13.77
CA THR A 59 17.04 -7.39 -13.99
C THR A 59 16.30 -7.16 -15.32
N GLY A 60 16.65 -7.90 -16.37
CA GLY A 60 15.96 -7.89 -17.66
C GLY A 60 14.52 -8.39 -17.57
N GLN A 61 14.29 -9.50 -16.88
CA GLN A 61 12.95 -10.06 -16.65
C GLN A 61 12.07 -9.11 -15.82
N ALA A 62 12.60 -8.52 -14.75
CA ALA A 62 11.91 -7.52 -13.95
C ALA A 62 11.49 -6.31 -14.82
N ARG A 63 12.39 -5.84 -15.70
CA ARG A 63 12.09 -4.77 -16.67
C ARG A 63 10.96 -5.16 -17.63
N CYS A 64 10.95 -6.38 -18.17
CA CYS A 64 9.86 -6.88 -19.01
C CYS A 64 8.52 -6.98 -18.26
N MET A 65 8.54 -7.29 -16.96
CA MET A 65 7.32 -7.27 -16.15
C MET A 65 6.77 -5.84 -16.03
N LEU A 66 7.63 -4.83 -15.83
CA LEU A 66 7.21 -3.43 -15.72
C LEU A 66 6.53 -2.89 -16.98
N GLU A 67 6.85 -3.41 -18.18
CA GLU A 67 6.10 -3.07 -19.40
C GLU A 67 4.60 -3.41 -19.30
N LYS A 68 4.25 -4.35 -18.42
CA LYS A 68 2.89 -4.80 -18.12
C LYS A 68 2.42 -4.37 -16.73
N VAL A 69 3.06 -3.37 -16.10
CA VAL A 69 2.73 -2.89 -14.75
C VAL A 69 1.27 -2.43 -14.60
N GLY A 70 0.59 -2.06 -15.69
CA GLY A 70 -0.83 -1.72 -15.67
C GLY A 70 -1.81 -2.89 -15.80
N ASN A 71 -1.31 -4.12 -15.89
CA ASN A 71 -2.15 -5.31 -15.94
C ASN A 71 -2.63 -5.67 -14.53
N TRP A 72 -3.93 -5.92 -14.37
CA TRP A 72 -4.50 -6.34 -13.10
C TRP A 72 -3.96 -7.70 -12.60
N ASN A 73 -3.43 -8.52 -13.51
CA ASN A 73 -2.84 -9.82 -13.19
C ASN A 73 -1.32 -9.74 -12.96
N PHE A 74 -0.77 -8.56 -12.66
CA PHE A 74 0.64 -8.39 -12.33
C PHE A 74 1.02 -9.22 -11.10
N ASP A 75 2.00 -10.12 -11.24
CA ASP A 75 2.47 -10.98 -10.14
C ASP A 75 3.53 -10.24 -9.31
N ILE A 76 3.08 -9.55 -8.27
CA ILE A 76 3.96 -8.79 -7.38
C ILE A 76 4.97 -9.67 -6.64
N PHE A 77 4.61 -10.92 -6.33
CA PHE A 77 5.51 -11.86 -5.65
C PHE A 77 6.64 -12.32 -6.56
N LEU A 78 6.36 -12.57 -7.84
CA LEU A 78 7.40 -12.86 -8.81
C LEU A 78 8.30 -11.65 -9.02
N PHE A 79 7.70 -10.46 -9.14
CA PHE A 79 8.46 -9.22 -9.30
C PHE A 79 9.40 -8.96 -8.11
N ASP A 80 8.94 -9.19 -6.88
CA ASP A 80 9.75 -9.10 -5.68
C ASP A 80 10.93 -10.07 -5.67
N ARG A 81 10.70 -11.34 -6.06
CA ARG A 81 11.79 -12.32 -6.21
C ARG A 81 12.83 -11.91 -7.26
N LEU A 82 12.38 -11.38 -8.40
CA LEU A 82 13.27 -10.96 -9.49
C LEU A 82 14.08 -9.69 -9.14
N THR A 83 13.61 -8.90 -8.18
CA THR A 83 14.27 -7.68 -7.71
C THR A 83 14.97 -7.87 -6.36
N ASN A 84 15.11 -9.11 -5.90
CA ASN A 84 15.73 -9.46 -4.61
C ASN A 84 15.14 -8.68 -3.42
N GLY A 85 13.81 -8.59 -3.35
CA GLY A 85 13.11 -7.87 -2.29
C GLY A 85 12.97 -6.37 -2.52
N ASN A 86 13.34 -5.85 -3.71
CA ASN A 86 13.25 -4.44 -4.05
C ASN A 86 12.01 -4.08 -4.88
N SER A 87 10.90 -4.83 -4.70
CA SER A 87 9.67 -4.61 -5.47
C SER A 87 9.12 -3.20 -5.27
N LEU A 88 9.03 -2.73 -4.03
CA LEU A 88 8.46 -1.42 -3.71
C LEU A 88 9.26 -0.26 -4.31
N ILE A 89 10.59 -0.26 -4.13
CA ILE A 89 11.47 0.76 -4.71
C ILE A 89 11.36 0.75 -6.23
N THR A 90 11.57 -0.42 -6.85
CA THR A 90 11.68 -0.55 -8.30
C THR A 90 10.36 -0.19 -8.99
N LEU A 91 9.23 -0.67 -8.46
CA LEU A 91 7.90 -0.38 -8.99
C LEU A 91 7.55 1.10 -8.83
N THR A 92 7.70 1.66 -7.63
CA THR A 92 7.31 3.06 -7.36
C THR A 92 8.16 4.02 -8.17
N PHE A 93 9.47 3.79 -8.24
CA PHE A 93 10.37 4.59 -9.07
C PHE A 93 10.02 4.51 -10.56
N HIS A 94 9.69 3.31 -11.07
CA HIS A 94 9.23 3.15 -12.44
C HIS A 94 7.95 3.96 -12.71
N LEU A 95 6.95 3.88 -11.82
CA LEU A 95 5.68 4.58 -11.98
C LEU A 95 5.82 6.10 -11.91
N LEU A 96 6.66 6.62 -11.01
CA LEU A 96 6.96 8.06 -10.94
C LEU A 96 7.58 8.57 -12.25
N ASN A 97 8.50 7.80 -12.84
CA ASN A 97 9.08 8.12 -14.14
C ASN A 97 8.07 7.98 -15.28
N GLN A 98 7.23 6.95 -15.25
CA GLN A 98 6.22 6.70 -16.29
C GLN A 98 5.18 7.82 -16.40
N TYR A 99 4.82 8.45 -15.27
CA TYR A 99 3.98 9.65 -15.25
C TYR A 99 4.75 10.96 -15.47
N GLY A 100 6.09 10.92 -15.64
CA GLY A 100 6.93 12.12 -15.78
C GLY A 100 7.02 12.98 -14.52
N LEU A 101 6.70 12.43 -13.34
CA LEU A 101 6.60 13.19 -12.10
C LEU A 101 7.96 13.64 -11.58
N VAL A 102 9.01 12.86 -11.84
CA VAL A 102 10.39 13.22 -11.48
C VAL A 102 10.80 14.54 -12.12
N GLU A 103 10.59 14.66 -13.44
CA GLU A 103 10.92 15.88 -14.19
C GLU A 103 9.98 17.03 -13.81
N LEU A 104 8.68 16.78 -13.78
CA LEU A 104 7.66 17.80 -13.55
C LEU A 104 7.80 18.47 -12.18
N PHE A 105 8.06 17.69 -11.12
CA PHE A 105 8.26 18.21 -9.76
C PHE A 105 9.73 18.51 -9.45
N GLN A 106 10.65 18.35 -10.41
CA GLN A 106 12.09 18.54 -10.24
C GLN A 106 12.64 17.74 -9.04
N LEU A 107 12.21 16.48 -8.92
CA LEU A 107 12.65 15.62 -7.83
C LEU A 107 14.10 15.24 -8.03
N ASP A 108 14.94 15.52 -7.04
CA ASP A 108 16.31 15.03 -7.01
C ASP A 108 16.30 13.49 -6.93
N MET A 109 16.87 12.84 -7.93
CA MET A 109 16.85 11.38 -8.07
C MET A 109 17.56 10.66 -6.93
N VAL A 110 18.61 11.26 -6.35
CA VAL A 110 19.32 10.68 -5.22
C VAL A 110 18.47 10.76 -3.96
N LYS A 111 17.79 11.90 -3.73
CA LYS A 111 16.86 12.04 -2.61
C LYS A 111 15.64 11.13 -2.77
N LEU A 112 15.10 11.01 -3.98
CA LEU A 112 13.98 10.12 -4.28
C LEU A 112 14.35 8.66 -4.02
N TRP A 113 15.49 8.20 -4.55
CA TRP A 113 15.96 6.85 -4.31
C TRP A 113 16.17 6.59 -2.81
N ARG A 114 16.82 7.52 -2.10
CA ARG A 114 17.00 7.43 -0.65
C ARG A 114 15.66 7.36 0.10
N PHE A 115 14.68 8.17 -0.29
CA PHE A 115 13.34 8.14 0.30
C PHE A 115 12.68 6.78 0.10
N LEU A 116 12.69 6.23 -1.11
CA LEU A 116 12.09 4.93 -1.40
C LEU A 116 12.80 3.78 -0.66
N VAL A 117 14.14 3.83 -0.56
CA VAL A 117 14.91 2.87 0.25
C VAL A 117 14.49 2.95 1.71
N MET A 118 14.44 4.15 2.30
CA MET A 118 14.02 4.31 3.69
C MET A 118 12.59 3.82 3.91
N VAL A 119 11.67 4.08 2.98
CA VAL A 119 10.30 3.55 3.04
C VAL A 119 10.29 2.02 3.04
N GLN A 120 11.02 1.37 2.12
CA GLN A 120 11.04 -0.09 2.03
C GLN A 120 11.65 -0.76 3.27
N GLU A 121 12.75 -0.21 3.79
CA GLU A 121 13.44 -0.79 4.94
C GLU A 121 12.71 -0.55 6.27
N ASP A 122 11.85 0.47 6.35
CA ASP A 122 10.98 0.72 7.51
C ASP A 122 9.70 -0.16 7.48
N TYR A 123 9.50 -0.99 6.45
CA TYR A 123 8.53 -2.09 6.52
C TYR A 123 9.17 -3.32 7.17
N HIS A 124 8.45 -3.93 8.13
CA HIS A 124 8.91 -5.14 8.81
C HIS A 124 8.77 -6.38 7.89
N SER A 125 9.91 -6.85 7.36
CA SER A 125 9.95 -7.99 6.44
C SER A 125 9.51 -9.34 7.08
N ASP A 126 9.48 -9.40 8.40
CA ASP A 126 9.04 -10.55 9.20
C ASP A 126 7.52 -10.62 9.38
N ASN A 127 6.79 -9.52 9.16
CA ASN A 127 5.32 -9.57 9.08
C ASN A 127 4.91 -10.41 7.86
N PRO A 128 4.05 -11.44 8.02
CA PRO A 128 3.60 -12.26 6.89
C PRO A 128 2.90 -11.46 5.78
N TYR A 129 2.10 -10.47 6.15
CA TYR A 129 1.25 -9.66 5.26
C TYR A 129 1.67 -8.19 5.20
N HIS A 130 1.68 -7.46 6.32
CA HIS A 130 1.92 -6.01 6.35
C HIS A 130 3.43 -5.69 6.22
N ASN A 131 3.98 -5.89 5.02
CA ASN A 131 5.38 -5.69 4.64
C ASN A 131 5.48 -4.93 3.31
N ALA A 132 6.71 -4.69 2.82
CA ALA A 132 6.94 -3.90 1.61
C ALA A 132 6.31 -4.50 0.33
N ILE A 133 6.10 -5.82 0.27
CA ILE A 133 5.45 -6.48 -0.88
C ILE A 133 3.97 -6.07 -0.94
N HIS A 134 3.29 -6.02 0.21
CA HIS A 134 1.91 -5.52 0.29
C HIS A 134 1.83 -4.06 -0.16
N ALA A 135 2.71 -3.20 0.36
CA ALA A 135 2.79 -1.80 -0.08
C ALA A 135 3.01 -1.68 -1.61
N ALA A 136 3.82 -2.56 -2.20
CA ALA A 136 4.05 -2.60 -3.64
C ALA A 136 2.82 -3.07 -4.43
N ASP A 137 2.06 -4.04 -3.91
CA ASP A 137 0.79 -4.50 -4.49
C ASP A 137 -0.26 -3.39 -4.48
N VAL A 138 -0.42 -2.70 -3.34
CA VAL A 138 -1.33 -1.56 -3.19
C VAL A 138 -0.93 -0.41 -4.12
N THR A 139 0.37 -0.13 -4.26
CA THR A 139 0.87 0.88 -5.21
C THR A 139 0.56 0.52 -6.66
N GLN A 140 0.70 -0.76 -7.02
CA GLN A 140 0.36 -1.24 -8.36
C GLN A 140 -1.16 -1.21 -8.62
N ALA A 141 -1.98 -1.58 -7.65
CA ALA A 141 -3.44 -1.49 -7.75
C ALA A 141 -3.89 -0.03 -7.88
N MET A 142 -3.33 0.87 -7.07
CA MET A 142 -3.60 2.31 -7.13
C MET A 142 -3.26 2.88 -8.51
N TYR A 143 -2.14 2.45 -9.10
CA TYR A 143 -1.80 2.79 -10.48
C TYR A 143 -2.87 2.34 -11.49
N CYS A 144 -3.38 1.10 -11.37
CA CYS A 144 -4.48 0.62 -12.22
C CYS A 144 -5.75 1.49 -12.07
N TYR A 145 -6.11 1.90 -10.85
CA TYR A 145 -7.28 2.76 -10.63
C TYR A 145 -7.09 4.17 -11.18
N MET A 146 -5.92 4.78 -11.01
CA MET A 146 -5.63 6.11 -11.57
C MET A 146 -5.63 6.13 -13.10
N ARG A 147 -5.52 4.95 -13.74
CA ARG A 147 -5.64 4.79 -15.20
C ARG A 147 -7.08 4.61 -15.68
N GLU A 148 -8.05 4.43 -14.80
CA GLU A 148 -9.46 4.36 -15.18
C GLU A 148 -9.88 5.64 -15.91
N PRO A 149 -10.71 5.58 -16.98
CA PRO A 149 -10.92 6.70 -17.89
C PRO A 149 -11.38 8.00 -17.21
N MET A 150 -12.21 7.91 -16.17
CA MET A 150 -12.70 9.09 -15.45
C MET A 150 -11.61 9.74 -14.60
N LEU A 151 -10.76 8.94 -13.95
CA LEU A 151 -9.66 9.43 -13.13
C LEU A 151 -8.51 9.93 -13.99
N ALA A 152 -8.08 9.16 -15.00
CA ALA A 152 -6.98 9.54 -15.90
C ALA A 152 -7.22 10.90 -16.59
N LYS A 153 -8.48 11.27 -16.84
CA LYS A 153 -8.85 12.56 -17.44
C LYS A 153 -8.93 13.71 -16.45
N SER A 154 -9.08 13.42 -15.16
CA SER A 154 -9.41 14.44 -14.14
C SER A 154 -8.25 14.71 -13.17
N LEU A 155 -7.45 13.69 -12.88
CA LEU A 155 -6.35 13.79 -11.92
C LEU A 155 -5.26 14.75 -12.43
N THR A 156 -4.80 15.59 -11.52
CA THR A 156 -3.62 16.43 -11.69
C THR A 156 -2.36 15.63 -11.36
N SER A 157 -1.20 16.11 -11.77
CA SER A 157 0.06 15.45 -11.43
C SER A 157 0.34 15.41 -9.92
N CYS A 158 -0.19 16.37 -9.15
CA CYS A 158 -0.08 16.37 -7.69
C CYS A 158 -0.90 15.23 -7.07
N ASP A 159 -2.10 14.99 -7.60
CA ASP A 159 -2.92 13.86 -7.16
C ASP A 159 -2.24 12.52 -7.41
N ILE A 160 -1.63 12.35 -8.59
CA ILE A 160 -0.95 11.11 -8.96
C ILE A 160 0.28 10.89 -8.08
N LEU A 161 1.07 11.95 -7.84
CA LEU A 161 2.21 11.90 -6.93
C LEU A 161 1.77 11.48 -5.53
N LEU A 162 0.75 12.15 -4.97
CA LEU A 162 0.24 11.84 -3.63
C LEU A 162 -0.41 10.46 -3.56
N GLY A 163 -1.12 10.02 -4.61
CA GLY A 163 -1.72 8.69 -4.68
C GLY A 163 -0.68 7.57 -4.66
N LEU A 164 0.41 7.70 -5.42
CA LEU A 164 1.52 6.74 -5.41
C LEU A 164 2.26 6.75 -4.06
N LEU A 165 2.57 7.93 -3.52
CA LEU A 165 3.27 8.03 -2.24
C LEU A 165 2.42 7.52 -1.07
N ALA A 166 1.11 7.81 -1.06
CA ALA A 166 0.19 7.29 -0.06
C ALA A 166 0.14 5.77 -0.12
N ALA A 167 -0.04 5.18 -1.30
CA ALA A 167 -0.07 3.72 -1.46
C ALA A 167 1.24 3.06 -0.98
N ALA A 168 2.39 3.63 -1.33
CA ALA A 168 3.70 3.11 -0.95
C ALA A 168 4.02 3.24 0.55
N THR A 169 3.27 4.06 1.30
CA THR A 169 3.55 4.36 2.72
C THR A 169 2.38 4.15 3.66
N HIS A 170 1.24 3.64 3.18
CA HIS A 170 0.00 3.58 3.97
C HIS A 170 0.09 2.68 5.21
N ASP A 171 1.02 1.72 5.21
CA ASP A 171 1.29 0.75 6.28
C ASP A 171 2.73 0.82 6.81
N LEU A 172 3.40 1.97 6.62
CA LEU A 172 4.81 2.13 6.96
C LEU A 172 5.06 1.89 8.46
N ASP A 173 6.04 1.05 8.81
CA ASP A 173 6.33 0.65 10.21
C ASP A 173 5.14 -0.02 10.91
N HIS A 174 4.37 -0.85 10.18
CA HIS A 174 3.29 -1.66 10.76
C HIS A 174 3.84 -2.74 11.70
N PRO A 175 3.36 -2.85 12.95
CA PRO A 175 3.93 -3.72 13.97
C PRO A 175 3.47 -5.19 13.90
N GLY A 176 2.68 -5.55 12.88
CA GLY A 176 2.11 -6.90 12.72
C GLY A 176 0.92 -7.19 13.64
N VAL A 177 0.39 -6.16 14.31
CA VAL A 177 -0.73 -6.27 15.26
C VAL A 177 -1.73 -5.14 15.08
N ASN A 178 -2.99 -5.41 15.36
CA ASN A 178 -4.09 -4.47 15.15
C ASN A 178 -4.21 -3.39 16.25
N GLN A 179 -4.97 -2.33 15.97
CA GLN A 179 -5.22 -1.24 16.92
C GLN A 179 -5.79 -1.73 18.28
N PRO A 180 -6.82 -2.60 18.35
CA PRO A 180 -7.31 -3.13 19.62
C PRO A 180 -6.20 -3.77 20.48
N PHE A 181 -5.26 -4.48 19.87
CA PHE A 181 -4.11 -5.04 20.57
C PHE A 181 -3.20 -3.95 21.16
N LEU A 182 -2.86 -2.93 20.38
CA LEU A 182 -2.04 -1.80 20.87
C LEU A 182 -2.71 -1.08 22.04
N ILE A 183 -4.04 -0.93 22.00
CA ILE A 183 -4.81 -0.30 23.08
C ILE A 183 -4.79 -1.17 24.34
N LYS A 184 -5.14 -2.46 24.24
CA LYS A 184 -5.25 -3.34 25.42
C LYS A 184 -3.92 -3.69 26.06
N THR A 185 -2.81 -3.44 25.37
CA THR A 185 -1.44 -3.65 25.87
C THR A 185 -0.76 -2.35 26.30
N ASP A 186 -1.48 -1.22 26.35
CA ASP A 186 -0.97 0.10 26.70
C ASP A 186 0.28 0.50 25.88
N HIS A 187 0.30 0.14 24.60
CA HIS A 187 1.41 0.49 23.72
C HIS A 187 1.51 2.01 23.56
N TYR A 188 2.73 2.56 23.50
CA TYR A 188 2.94 4.01 23.50
C TYR A 188 2.25 4.71 22.31
N LEU A 189 2.11 4.03 21.16
CA LEU A 189 1.38 4.56 19.99
C LEU A 189 -0.11 4.80 20.30
N ALA A 190 -0.75 3.91 21.06
CA ALA A 190 -2.15 4.08 21.46
C ALA A 190 -2.33 5.35 22.31
N THR A 191 -1.39 5.61 23.22
CA THR A 191 -1.34 6.86 23.99
C THR A 191 -1.07 8.08 23.11
N LEU A 192 -0.07 8.00 22.22
CA LEU A 192 0.34 9.09 21.33
C LEU A 192 -0.80 9.58 20.44
N TYR A 193 -1.58 8.64 19.90
CA TYR A 193 -2.69 8.90 18.98
C TYR A 193 -4.07 8.81 19.63
N ARG A 194 -4.12 8.74 20.97
CA ARG A 194 -5.36 8.79 21.76
C ARG A 194 -6.40 7.77 21.28
N ASN A 195 -5.97 6.53 21.06
CA ASN A 195 -6.80 5.39 20.66
C ASN A 195 -7.64 5.62 19.38
N THR A 196 -7.25 6.56 18.51
CA THR A 196 -7.99 6.91 17.29
C THR A 196 -7.12 6.75 16.06
N SER A 197 -7.46 5.82 15.16
CA SER A 197 -6.69 5.49 13.95
C SER A 197 -5.19 5.40 14.26
N VAL A 198 -4.85 4.60 15.27
CA VAL A 198 -3.53 4.57 15.91
C VAL A 198 -2.46 4.17 14.89
N LEU A 199 -2.75 3.15 14.10
CA LEU A 199 -1.85 2.62 13.08
C LEU A 199 -1.73 3.62 11.91
N GLU A 200 -2.85 4.12 11.39
CA GLU A 200 -2.84 4.99 10.21
C GLU A 200 -2.21 6.36 10.52
N ASN A 201 -2.37 6.87 11.75
CA ASN A 201 -1.61 8.05 12.19
C ASN A 201 -0.10 7.76 12.31
N HIS A 202 0.27 6.57 12.78
CA HIS A 202 1.67 6.14 12.85
C HIS A 202 2.29 6.12 11.46
N HIS A 203 1.68 5.40 10.52
CA HIS A 203 2.11 5.29 9.12
C HIS A 203 2.26 6.69 8.48
N TRP A 204 1.25 7.55 8.66
CA TRP A 204 1.30 8.94 8.18
C TRP A 204 2.47 9.74 8.77
N LYS A 205 2.66 9.71 10.09
CA LYS A 205 3.73 10.48 10.74
C LYS A 205 5.12 9.95 10.39
N SER A 206 5.27 8.64 10.25
CA SER A 206 6.49 8.01 9.75
C SER A 206 6.79 8.46 8.32
N ALA A 207 5.80 8.43 7.41
CA ALA A 207 5.97 8.86 6.02
C ALA A 207 6.40 10.33 5.93
N VAL A 208 5.75 11.22 6.70
CA VAL A 208 6.14 12.64 6.81
C VAL A 208 7.55 12.80 7.39
N GLY A 209 7.92 11.98 8.37
CA GLY A 209 9.27 11.93 8.93
C GLY A 209 10.31 11.65 7.84
N LEU A 210 10.08 10.62 7.03
CA LEU A 210 10.98 10.24 5.92
C LEU A 210 11.04 11.29 4.82
N LEU A 211 9.92 11.90 4.43
CA LEU A 211 9.90 13.01 3.47
C LEU A 211 10.75 14.19 3.92
N ARG A 212 10.66 14.56 5.20
CA ARG A 212 11.44 15.66 5.79
C ARG A 212 12.92 15.28 5.96
N GLU A 213 13.22 14.06 6.38
CA GLU A 213 14.59 13.59 6.59
C GLU A 213 15.38 13.51 5.28
N THR A 214 14.72 13.06 4.20
CA THR A 214 15.32 13.01 2.86
C THR A 214 15.35 14.38 2.18
N GLY A 215 14.51 15.31 2.63
CA GLY A 215 14.35 16.61 2.00
C GLY A 215 13.86 16.50 0.55
N LEU A 216 13.05 15.49 0.23
CA LEU A 216 12.57 15.20 -1.12
C LEU A 216 11.80 16.40 -1.73
N PHE A 217 11.05 17.11 -0.89
CA PHE A 217 10.28 18.30 -1.26
C PHE A 217 10.90 19.61 -0.75
N SER A 218 12.16 19.61 -0.31
CA SER A 218 12.78 20.78 0.33
C SER A 218 12.90 22.01 -0.58
N HIS A 219 12.83 21.83 -1.90
CA HIS A 219 12.86 22.90 -2.90
C HIS A 219 11.49 23.49 -3.21
N LEU A 220 10.40 22.81 -2.83
CA LEU A 220 9.06 23.34 -2.99
C LEU A 220 8.79 24.44 -1.94
N PRO A 221 7.87 25.38 -2.22
CA PRO A 221 7.40 26.32 -1.21
C PRO A 221 6.93 25.59 0.07
N ALA A 222 7.19 26.20 1.22
CA ALA A 222 6.85 25.58 2.51
C ALA A 222 5.35 25.29 2.65
N GLU A 223 4.50 26.17 2.12
CA GLU A 223 3.04 25.99 2.12
C GLU A 223 2.62 24.77 1.28
N ASP A 224 3.20 24.59 0.10
CA ASP A 224 2.92 23.45 -0.78
C ASP A 224 3.36 22.13 -0.13
N SER A 225 4.55 22.12 0.48
CA SER A 225 5.07 20.94 1.18
C SER A 225 4.16 20.55 2.36
N LEU A 226 3.71 21.53 3.17
CA LEU A 226 2.79 21.28 4.27
C LEU A 226 1.41 20.81 3.79
N ASN A 227 0.92 21.37 2.68
CA ASN A 227 -0.33 20.92 2.05
C ASN A 227 -0.21 19.47 1.57
N MET A 228 0.89 19.11 0.90
CA MET A 228 1.16 17.73 0.48
C MET A 228 1.21 16.76 1.66
N GLU A 229 1.90 17.11 2.76
CA GLU A 229 1.94 16.28 3.97
C GLU A 229 0.55 16.04 4.59
N ARG A 230 -0.33 17.06 4.53
CA ARG A 230 -1.71 16.97 5.01
C ARG A 230 -2.58 16.11 4.09
N GLU A 231 -2.46 16.27 2.78
CA GLU A 231 -3.21 15.48 1.80
C GLU A 231 -2.76 14.01 1.79
N LEU A 232 -1.45 13.76 1.90
CA LEU A 232 -0.88 12.43 2.11
C LEU A 232 -1.49 11.76 3.35
N GLY A 233 -1.50 12.45 4.49
CA GLY A 233 -2.12 11.93 5.70
C GLY A 233 -3.61 11.68 5.56
N SER A 234 -4.33 12.54 4.84
CA SER A 234 -5.75 12.37 4.56
C SER A 234 -6.03 11.12 3.72
N LEU A 235 -5.14 10.76 2.78
CA LEU A 235 -5.23 9.51 2.02
C LEU A 235 -4.98 8.29 2.93
N ILE A 236 -3.87 8.30 3.68
CA ILE A 236 -3.50 7.19 4.58
C ILE A 236 -4.58 6.96 5.65
N LEU A 237 -5.08 8.01 6.31
CA LEU A 237 -6.15 7.88 7.32
C LEU A 237 -7.47 7.29 6.78
N ALA A 238 -7.67 7.27 5.45
CA ALA A 238 -8.84 6.65 4.87
C ALA A 238 -8.75 5.11 4.84
N THR A 239 -7.55 4.53 4.95
CA THR A 239 -7.35 3.07 4.94
C THR A 239 -7.83 2.42 6.23
N ASP A 240 -7.97 3.18 7.34
CA ASP A 240 -8.55 2.71 8.60
C ASP A 240 -9.86 1.95 8.37
N ILE A 241 -9.78 0.63 8.51
CA ILE A 241 -10.87 -0.28 8.17
C ILE A 241 -12.05 -0.12 9.13
N SER A 242 -11.79 0.31 10.38
CA SER A 242 -12.84 0.57 11.37
C SER A 242 -13.79 1.70 10.95
N ARG A 243 -13.33 2.58 10.05
CA ARG A 243 -14.07 3.73 9.51
C ARG A 243 -14.64 3.47 8.12
N GLN A 244 -14.55 2.26 7.59
CA GLN A 244 -15.04 1.96 6.24
C GLN A 244 -16.51 2.35 6.04
N ASN A 245 -17.37 2.10 7.03
CA ASN A 245 -18.79 2.44 6.93
C ASN A 245 -19.03 3.94 6.73
N ASP A 246 -18.21 4.81 7.32
CA ASP A 246 -18.32 6.27 7.15
C ASP A 246 -18.01 6.67 5.71
N TYR A 247 -16.89 6.17 5.18
CA TYR A 247 -16.44 6.44 3.82
C TYR A 247 -17.40 5.86 2.78
N LEU A 248 -17.83 4.61 2.97
CA LEU A 248 -18.76 3.93 2.07
C LEU A 248 -20.14 4.60 2.07
N SER A 249 -20.68 4.97 3.24
CA SER A 249 -21.96 5.68 3.31
C SER A 249 -21.90 7.04 2.64
N ARG A 250 -20.78 7.76 2.83
CA ARG A 250 -20.55 9.05 2.14
C ARG A 250 -20.44 8.84 0.63
N PHE A 251 -19.74 7.82 0.17
CA PHE A 251 -19.57 7.53 -1.25
C PHE A 251 -20.90 7.15 -1.91
N ARG A 252 -21.65 6.23 -1.31
CA ARG A 252 -23.00 5.86 -1.74
C ARG A 252 -23.90 7.09 -1.86
N ARG A 253 -23.93 7.96 -0.85
CA ARG A 253 -24.72 9.20 -0.89
C ARG A 253 -24.33 10.11 -2.07
N HIS A 254 -23.05 10.24 -2.34
CA HIS A 254 -22.55 11.01 -3.47
C HIS A 254 -22.97 10.41 -4.83
N LEU A 255 -22.99 9.07 -4.93
CA LEU A 255 -23.45 8.35 -6.12
C LEU A 255 -24.97 8.45 -6.30
N ASP A 256 -25.74 8.26 -5.23
CA ASP A 256 -27.20 8.34 -5.25
C ASP A 256 -27.70 9.75 -5.60
N GLN A 257 -26.95 10.78 -5.20
CA GLN A 257 -27.26 12.20 -5.49
C GLN A 257 -26.65 12.68 -6.81
N GLU A 258 -25.86 11.85 -7.50
CA GLU A 258 -25.16 12.19 -8.75
C GLU A 258 -24.38 13.51 -8.68
N ASN A 259 -23.80 13.83 -7.51
CA ASN A 259 -23.17 15.13 -7.25
C ASN A 259 -21.63 15.09 -7.18
N LEU A 260 -21.01 13.97 -7.55
CA LEU A 260 -19.56 13.90 -7.73
C LEU A 260 -19.12 14.74 -8.92
N CYS A 261 -18.14 15.60 -8.68
CA CYS A 261 -17.62 16.53 -9.67
C CYS A 261 -16.10 16.46 -9.66
N LEU A 262 -15.51 15.69 -10.58
CA LEU A 262 -14.06 15.44 -10.57
C LEU A 262 -13.21 16.64 -10.99
N SER A 263 -13.81 17.76 -11.43
CA SER A 263 -13.09 19.04 -11.55
C SER A 263 -12.88 19.72 -10.19
N ASN A 264 -13.66 19.35 -9.16
CA ASN A 264 -13.50 19.84 -7.79
C ASN A 264 -12.40 19.04 -7.06
N ALA A 265 -11.40 19.74 -6.52
CA ALA A 265 -10.27 19.12 -5.83
C ALA A 265 -10.68 18.23 -4.64
N SER A 266 -11.66 18.65 -3.83
CA SER A 266 -12.13 17.85 -2.69
C SER A 266 -12.85 16.58 -3.10
N HIS A 267 -13.64 16.62 -4.19
CA HIS A 267 -14.26 15.41 -4.73
C HIS A 267 -13.22 14.47 -5.34
N ARG A 268 -12.26 15.00 -6.10
CA ARG A 268 -11.12 14.23 -6.61
C ARG A 268 -10.34 13.54 -5.50
N HIS A 269 -9.96 14.28 -4.46
CA HIS A 269 -9.26 13.75 -3.28
C HIS A 269 -10.07 12.66 -2.58
N PHE A 270 -11.37 12.87 -2.42
CA PHE A 270 -12.26 11.86 -1.83
C PHE A 270 -12.31 10.58 -2.68
N ILE A 271 -12.35 10.68 -4.01
CA ILE A 271 -12.30 9.50 -4.86
C ILE A 271 -10.93 8.81 -4.81
N LEU A 272 -9.83 9.55 -4.66
CA LEU A 272 -8.51 8.93 -4.41
C LEU A 272 -8.47 8.18 -3.07
N GLN A 273 -9.12 8.70 -2.03
CA GLN A 273 -9.29 7.95 -0.78
C GLN A 273 -10.04 6.64 -1.03
N MET A 274 -11.16 6.68 -1.78
CA MET A 274 -11.90 5.46 -2.12
C MET A 274 -11.08 4.49 -2.98
N ALA A 275 -10.29 5.00 -3.91
CA ALA A 275 -9.40 4.18 -4.75
C ALA A 275 -8.28 3.52 -3.92
N LEU A 276 -7.67 4.25 -2.98
CA LEU A 276 -6.67 3.69 -2.07
C LEU A 276 -7.29 2.64 -1.15
N LYS A 277 -8.50 2.87 -0.63
CA LYS A 277 -9.24 1.84 0.11
C LYS A 277 -9.48 0.60 -0.73
N CYS A 278 -9.88 0.76 -2.00
CA CYS A 278 -10.03 -0.38 -2.89
C CYS A 278 -8.69 -1.10 -3.07
N ALA A 279 -7.60 -0.37 -3.28
CA ALA A 279 -6.27 -0.94 -3.52
C ALA A 279 -5.78 -1.76 -2.32
N ASP A 280 -5.94 -1.22 -1.13
CA ASP A 280 -5.59 -1.84 0.15
C ASP A 280 -6.27 -3.19 0.35
N ILE A 281 -7.58 -3.29 0.04
CA ILE A 281 -8.35 -4.52 0.22
C ILE A 281 -8.65 -5.27 -1.09
N CYS A 282 -7.86 -5.08 -2.15
CA CYS A 282 -8.13 -5.68 -3.46
C CYS A 282 -7.66 -7.13 -3.62
N ASN A 283 -7.02 -7.75 -2.61
CA ASN A 283 -6.48 -9.10 -2.79
C ASN A 283 -7.54 -10.14 -3.23
N PRO A 284 -8.78 -10.14 -2.69
CA PRO A 284 -9.86 -10.99 -3.17
C PRO A 284 -10.26 -10.75 -4.63
N CYS A 285 -9.94 -9.58 -5.19
CA CYS A 285 -10.22 -9.19 -6.56
C CYS A 285 -9.12 -9.60 -7.55
N ARG A 286 -8.05 -10.27 -7.09
CA ARG A 286 -6.96 -10.78 -7.94
C ARG A 286 -7.24 -12.20 -8.42
N PRO A 287 -6.54 -12.71 -9.45
CA PRO A 287 -6.55 -14.13 -9.79
C PRO A 287 -6.34 -15.04 -8.57
N TRP A 288 -6.98 -16.21 -8.57
CA TRP A 288 -6.99 -17.15 -7.45
C TRP A 288 -5.61 -17.39 -6.81
N GLU A 289 -4.57 -17.63 -7.63
CA GLU A 289 -3.22 -17.90 -7.11
C GLU A 289 -2.63 -16.74 -6.27
N LEU A 290 -2.92 -15.49 -6.64
CA LEU A 290 -2.48 -14.32 -5.87
C LEU A 290 -3.38 -14.10 -4.66
N SER A 291 -4.69 -14.16 -4.86
CA SER A 291 -5.71 -14.00 -3.81
C SER A 291 -5.52 -15.03 -2.68
N LYS A 292 -5.26 -16.28 -3.02
CA LYS A 292 -4.99 -17.37 -2.08
C LYS A 292 -3.72 -17.11 -1.26
N ARG A 293 -2.60 -16.74 -1.91
CA ARG A 293 -1.35 -16.42 -1.19
C ARG A 293 -1.52 -15.26 -0.22
N TRP A 294 -2.22 -14.20 -0.63
CA TRP A 294 -2.53 -13.08 0.25
C TRP A 294 -3.44 -13.49 1.41
N SER A 295 -4.46 -14.31 1.14
CA SER A 295 -5.36 -14.86 2.16
C SER A 295 -4.62 -15.68 3.22
N GLU A 296 -3.67 -16.52 2.80
CA GLU A 296 -2.84 -17.32 3.70
C GLU A 296 -1.95 -16.42 4.56
N LYS A 297 -1.28 -15.42 3.94
CA LYS A 297 -0.42 -14.47 4.63
C LYS A 297 -1.14 -13.62 5.67
N VAL A 298 -2.27 -13.01 5.31
CA VAL A 298 -3.03 -12.17 6.25
C VAL A 298 -3.57 -12.98 7.42
N THR A 299 -4.01 -14.22 7.14
CA THR A 299 -4.51 -15.12 8.18
C THR A 299 -3.37 -15.61 9.09
N GLU A 300 -2.19 -15.88 8.53
CA GLU A 300 -1.00 -16.21 9.33
C GLU A 300 -0.65 -15.09 10.30
N GLU A 301 -0.68 -13.83 9.86
CA GLU A 301 -0.40 -12.68 10.73
C GLU A 301 -1.46 -12.52 11.83
N PHE A 302 -2.75 -12.68 11.50
CA PHE A 302 -3.82 -12.70 12.50
C PHE A 302 -3.60 -13.79 13.55
N PHE A 303 -3.24 -14.99 13.11
CA PHE A 303 -2.98 -16.11 14.00
C PHE A 303 -1.72 -15.92 14.84
N GLN A 304 -0.68 -15.27 14.32
CA GLN A 304 0.50 -14.91 15.11
C GLN A 304 0.13 -13.96 16.26
N GLN A 305 -0.71 -12.95 16.00
CA GLN A 305 -1.24 -12.10 17.08
C GLN A 305 -2.08 -12.92 18.07
N GLY A 306 -2.98 -13.79 17.59
CA GLY A 306 -3.81 -14.63 18.46
C GLY A 306 -3.00 -15.55 19.38
N ASP A 307 -1.89 -16.11 18.89
CA ASP A 307 -0.99 -16.92 19.69
C ASP A 307 -0.30 -16.08 20.79
N ILE A 308 0.10 -14.84 20.48
CA ILE A 308 0.65 -13.90 21.46
C ILE A 308 -0.41 -13.59 22.53
N GLU A 309 -1.65 -13.30 22.12
CA GLU A 309 -2.76 -13.02 23.04
C GLU A 309 -3.00 -14.21 23.98
N LYS A 310 -3.09 -15.43 23.44
CA LYS A 310 -3.27 -16.66 24.23
C LYS A 310 -2.11 -16.90 25.18
N LYS A 311 -0.87 -16.77 24.71
CA LYS A 311 0.35 -16.94 25.51
C LYS A 311 0.41 -15.97 26.68
N HIS A 312 -0.03 -14.73 26.48
CA HIS A 312 -0.04 -13.68 27.48
C HIS A 312 -1.36 -13.58 28.26
N LYS A 313 -2.27 -14.56 28.09
CA LYS A 313 -3.58 -14.62 28.77
C LYS A 313 -4.45 -13.37 28.55
N LEU A 314 -4.32 -12.77 27.37
CA LEU A 314 -5.21 -11.72 26.89
C LEU A 314 -6.43 -12.36 26.23
N GLU A 315 -7.53 -11.62 26.16
CA GLU A 315 -8.67 -12.01 25.31
C GLU A 315 -8.20 -12.06 23.86
N VAL A 316 -8.36 -13.21 23.22
CA VAL A 316 -7.98 -13.43 21.82
C VAL A 316 -8.93 -12.65 20.93
N SER A 317 -8.38 -11.88 20.00
CA SER A 317 -9.14 -11.07 19.07
C SER A 317 -10.06 -11.94 18.20
N PRO A 318 -11.26 -11.45 17.83
CA PRO A 318 -12.14 -12.17 16.92
C PRO A 318 -11.41 -12.56 15.64
N LEU A 319 -11.63 -13.79 15.16
CA LEU A 319 -11.00 -14.40 13.99
C LEU A 319 -9.52 -14.81 14.15
N TYR A 320 -8.86 -14.47 15.25
CA TYR A 320 -7.40 -14.63 15.39
C TYR A 320 -7.00 -15.96 16.05
N ASP A 321 -7.96 -16.75 16.50
CA ASP A 321 -7.71 -18.09 17.05
C ASP A 321 -7.64 -19.14 15.92
N ARG A 322 -6.44 -19.68 15.69
CA ARG A 322 -6.16 -20.73 14.68
C ARG A 322 -6.78 -22.09 15.00
N GLU A 323 -7.21 -22.34 16.24
CA GLU A 323 -7.88 -23.59 16.63
C GLU A 323 -9.38 -23.57 16.29
N ILE A 324 -9.95 -22.37 16.09
CA ILE A 324 -11.39 -22.16 15.92
C ILE A 324 -11.71 -21.65 14.50
N ASN A 325 -10.79 -20.89 13.89
CA ASN A 325 -11.01 -20.23 12.61
C ASN A 325 -10.20 -20.90 11.50
N THR A 326 -10.74 -20.87 10.28
CA THR A 326 -10.06 -21.32 9.07
C THR A 326 -9.86 -20.15 8.13
N VAL A 327 -8.83 -20.22 7.29
CA VAL A 327 -8.59 -19.24 6.23
C VAL A 327 -9.86 -19.02 5.40
N GLY A 328 -10.52 -20.10 4.97
CA GLY A 328 -11.74 -20.03 4.18
C GLY A 328 -12.88 -19.24 4.86
N ASN A 329 -13.13 -19.47 6.16
CA ASN A 329 -14.20 -18.77 6.88
C ASN A 329 -13.90 -17.28 7.01
N ILE A 330 -12.65 -16.94 7.35
CA ILE A 330 -12.20 -15.54 7.47
C ILE A 330 -12.37 -14.84 6.11
N GLN A 331 -11.93 -15.48 5.03
CA GLN A 331 -11.99 -14.90 3.69
C GLN A 331 -13.43 -14.75 3.17
N ILE A 332 -14.30 -15.75 3.36
CA ILE A 332 -15.71 -15.64 2.96
C ILE A 332 -16.40 -14.50 3.72
N GLY A 333 -16.17 -14.39 5.03
CA GLY A 333 -16.71 -13.31 5.85
C GLY A 333 -16.21 -11.94 5.40
N PHE A 334 -14.90 -11.80 5.20
CA PHE A 334 -14.27 -10.57 4.72
C PHE A 334 -14.80 -10.15 3.34
N MET A 335 -14.85 -11.07 2.37
CA MET A 335 -15.39 -10.78 1.04
C MET A 335 -16.84 -10.32 1.14
N THR A 336 -17.69 -11.01 1.91
CA THR A 336 -19.12 -10.72 1.99
C THR A 336 -19.43 -9.39 2.68
N HIS A 337 -18.73 -9.09 3.77
CA HIS A 337 -19.11 -7.99 4.66
C HIS A 337 -18.24 -6.74 4.51
N VAL A 338 -17.05 -6.87 3.91
CA VAL A 338 -16.09 -5.78 3.79
C VAL A 338 -15.78 -5.46 2.32
N ALA A 339 -15.33 -6.45 1.54
CA ALA A 339 -14.89 -6.19 0.17
C ALA A 339 -16.05 -5.98 -0.81
N GLU A 340 -17.01 -6.90 -0.90
CA GLU A 340 -18.15 -6.83 -1.83
C GLU A 340 -18.90 -5.47 -1.75
N PRO A 341 -19.25 -4.94 -0.56
CA PRO A 341 -19.90 -3.64 -0.46
C PRO A 341 -19.07 -2.48 -1.03
N LEU A 342 -17.75 -2.48 -0.81
CA LEU A 342 -16.88 -1.42 -1.34
C LEU A 342 -16.78 -1.51 -2.86
N PHE A 343 -16.50 -2.70 -3.39
CA PHE A 343 -16.30 -2.89 -4.83
C PHE A 343 -17.60 -2.76 -5.63
N ALA A 344 -18.76 -3.02 -5.02
CA ALA A 344 -20.06 -2.73 -5.63
C ALA A 344 -20.25 -1.22 -5.85
N GLU A 345 -19.96 -0.38 -4.85
CA GLU A 345 -20.05 1.08 -5.01
C GLU A 345 -18.96 1.62 -5.94
N TRP A 346 -17.74 1.07 -5.89
CA TRP A 346 -16.69 1.41 -6.86
C TRP A 346 -17.11 1.08 -8.30
N THR A 347 -17.77 -0.06 -8.52
CA THR A 347 -18.29 -0.44 -9.84
C THR A 347 -19.40 0.51 -10.30
N ARG A 348 -20.27 0.98 -9.39
CA ARG A 348 -21.26 2.02 -9.71
C ARG A 348 -20.61 3.33 -10.15
N PHE A 349 -19.48 3.69 -9.55
CA PHE A 349 -18.72 4.89 -9.91
C PHE A 349 -17.95 4.74 -11.23
N SER A 350 -17.29 3.60 -11.42
CA SER A 350 -16.42 3.30 -12.55
C SER A 350 -16.82 1.97 -13.17
N ASP A 351 -17.91 1.96 -13.94
CA ASP A 351 -18.40 0.76 -14.61
C ASP A 351 -17.56 0.44 -15.85
N THR A 352 -16.42 -0.21 -15.61
CA THR A 352 -15.43 -0.55 -16.64
C THR A 352 -15.12 -2.04 -16.60
N ARG A 353 -14.37 -2.50 -17.62
CA ARG A 353 -13.91 -3.89 -17.66
C ARG A 353 -13.11 -4.27 -16.42
N LEU A 354 -12.32 -3.35 -15.86
CA LEU A 354 -11.52 -3.64 -14.66
C LEU A 354 -12.45 -3.89 -13.46
N SER A 355 -13.44 -3.04 -13.22
CA SER A 355 -14.43 -3.24 -12.14
C SER A 355 -15.18 -4.57 -12.27
N GLN A 356 -15.64 -4.91 -13.47
CA GLN A 356 -16.29 -6.20 -13.73
C GLN A 356 -15.33 -7.38 -13.52
N THR A 357 -14.05 -7.22 -13.88
CA THR A 357 -13.00 -8.25 -13.66
C THR A 357 -12.75 -8.46 -12.17
N MET A 358 -12.68 -7.39 -11.38
CA MET A 358 -12.47 -7.45 -9.93
C MET A 358 -13.62 -8.18 -9.23
N LEU A 359 -14.87 -7.81 -9.52
CA LEU A 359 -16.05 -8.50 -8.97
C LEU A 359 -16.14 -9.95 -9.44
N GLY A 360 -15.78 -10.24 -10.70
CA GLY A 360 -15.71 -11.58 -11.24
C GLY A 360 -14.71 -12.46 -10.49
N TYR A 361 -13.48 -11.96 -10.27
CA TYR A 361 -12.50 -12.68 -9.46
C TYR A 361 -12.94 -12.86 -8.02
N MET A 362 -13.54 -11.84 -7.39
CA MET A 362 -14.06 -11.96 -6.03
C MET A 362 -15.11 -13.06 -5.91
N GLY A 363 -16.07 -13.12 -6.85
CA GLY A 363 -17.08 -14.17 -6.89
C GLY A 363 -16.48 -15.57 -7.07
N LEU A 364 -15.53 -15.72 -8.00
CA LEU A 364 -14.82 -16.98 -8.22
C LEU A 364 -14.03 -17.42 -6.98
N ASN A 365 -13.26 -16.51 -6.39
CA ASN A 365 -12.42 -16.79 -5.23
C ASN A 365 -13.27 -17.15 -4.00
N LYS A 366 -14.40 -16.47 -3.79
CA LYS A 366 -15.37 -16.80 -2.73
C LYS A 366 -15.94 -18.20 -2.93
N ALA A 367 -16.28 -18.57 -4.17
CA ALA A 367 -16.75 -19.91 -4.50
C ALA A 367 -15.67 -20.97 -4.27
N SER A 368 -14.41 -20.69 -4.64
CA SER A 368 -13.27 -21.58 -4.38
C SER A 368 -13.04 -21.83 -2.90
N TRP A 369 -13.09 -20.79 -2.05
CA TRP A 369 -13.02 -20.97 -0.59
C TRP A 369 -14.18 -21.80 -0.04
N SER A 370 -15.39 -21.59 -0.57
CA SER A 370 -16.57 -22.36 -0.16
C SER A 370 -16.45 -23.84 -0.56
N GLY A 371 -15.88 -24.12 -1.74
CA GLY A 371 -15.63 -25.48 -2.23
C GLY A 371 -14.61 -26.23 -1.36
N LEU A 372 -13.50 -25.59 -1.01
CA LEU A 372 -12.46 -26.18 -0.15
C LEU A 372 -13.00 -26.58 1.24
N GLN A 373 -14.00 -25.87 1.77
CA GLN A 373 -14.64 -26.23 3.05
C GLN A 373 -15.51 -27.47 2.94
N GLN A 374 -16.22 -27.63 1.82
CA GLN A 374 -17.06 -28.80 1.57
C GLN A 374 -16.22 -30.07 1.44
N GLU A 375 -15.10 -29.99 0.70
CA GLU A 375 -14.15 -31.09 0.55
C GLU A 375 -13.51 -31.50 1.89
N GLN A 376 -13.11 -30.53 2.72
CA GLN A 376 -12.58 -30.82 4.05
C GLN A 376 -13.64 -31.52 4.93
N THR A 377 -14.89 -31.05 4.90
CA THR A 377 -15.97 -31.64 5.68
C THR A 377 -16.34 -33.05 5.21
N SER A 378 -16.30 -33.33 3.90
CA SER A 378 -16.55 -34.67 3.36
C SER A 378 -15.44 -35.65 3.72
N VAL A 379 -14.17 -35.24 3.62
CA VAL A 379 -13.03 -36.08 3.98
C VAL A 379 -13.02 -36.40 5.48
N SER A 380 -13.34 -35.44 6.35
CA SER A 380 -13.47 -35.69 7.80
C SER A 380 -14.54 -36.74 8.10
N LYS A 381 -15.70 -36.66 7.43
CA LYS A 381 -16.80 -37.61 7.61
C LYS A 381 -16.48 -39.00 7.08
N GLU A 382 -15.74 -39.09 5.97
CA GLU A 382 -15.26 -40.36 5.44
C GLU A 382 -14.21 -40.99 6.36
N ALA A 383 -13.30 -40.20 6.93
CA ALA A 383 -12.31 -40.67 7.90
C ALA A 383 -12.94 -41.12 9.23
N GLU A 384 -13.92 -40.37 9.77
CA GLU A 384 -14.69 -40.79 10.96
C GLU A 384 -15.48 -42.08 10.68
N ALA A 385 -16.07 -42.23 9.49
CA ALA A 385 -16.77 -43.45 9.11
C ALA A 385 -15.82 -44.66 8.95
N GLU A 386 -14.58 -44.45 8.47
CA GLU A 386 -13.56 -45.49 8.40
C GLU A 386 -13.01 -45.87 9.79
N GLU A 387 -12.76 -44.91 10.69
CA GLU A 387 -12.36 -45.19 12.09
C GLU A 387 -13.44 -45.95 12.88
N ASP A 388 -14.72 -45.58 12.72
CA ASP A 388 -15.85 -46.31 13.31
C ASP A 388 -15.98 -47.73 12.74
N THR A 389 -15.52 -47.97 11.50
CA THR A 389 -15.50 -49.32 10.90
C THR A 389 -14.34 -50.16 11.43
N PHE A 390 -13.22 -49.54 11.84
CA PHE A 390 -12.06 -50.21 12.45
C PHE A 390 -12.24 -50.54 13.95
N LEU A 391 -13.18 -49.89 14.63
CA LEU A 391 -13.52 -50.16 16.04
C LEU A 391 -14.55 -51.30 16.24
N VAL A 392 -15.00 -51.95 15.16
CA VAL A 392 -16.02 -53.02 15.17
C VAL A 392 -15.44 -54.42 14.84
N PHE A 393 -14.11 -54.60 14.90
CA PHE A 393 -13.45 -55.91 14.79
C PHE A 393 -12.60 -56.29 15.99
#